data_AF-A0A1Q9XJK0-F1
#
_entry.id   AF-A0A1Q9XJK0-F1
#
_cell.length_a   1.000
_cell.length_b   1.000
_cell.length_c   1.000
_cell.angle_alpha   90.00
_cell.angle_beta   90.00
_cell.angle_gamma   90.00
#
_symmetry.space_group_name_H-M   'P 1'
#
loop_
_entity.id
_entity.type
_entity.pdbx_description
1 polymer ?
#
loop_
_entity_poly.entity_id
_entity_poly.type
_entity_poly.pdbx_seq_one_letter_code
_entity_poly.pdbx_strand_id
1 'polypeptide(L)'
;MTLPTAAQEALDAFTACPGWEQRARLLMQWGERLEPLADRHEADRVHGCESQVWLSGERQDDRWHFRASSDARLIRGLLAVLLARVNGLPAGELAGLDIADWFAQLGLSRQLSPSRANGMNAVVQQMRRLIDAA
;
A
#
# COMPACT_ATOMS: atom_id res chain seq x y z
N MET A 1 15.33 -5.24 -11.49
CA MET A 1 14.32 -6.02 -10.74
C MET A 1 12.98 -5.79 -11.40
N THR A 2 12.24 -6.86 -11.70
CA THR A 2 10.96 -6.78 -12.40
C THR A 2 9.86 -6.45 -11.38
N LEU A 3 8.97 -5.52 -11.71
CA LEU A 3 7.80 -5.22 -10.88
C LEU A 3 6.88 -6.46 -10.77
N PRO A 4 6.21 -6.69 -9.62
CA PRO A 4 5.10 -7.64 -9.55
C PRO A 4 4.04 -7.31 -10.61
N THR A 5 3.34 -8.31 -11.13
CA THR A 5 2.29 -8.11 -12.16
C THR A 5 1.27 -7.07 -11.74
N ALA A 6 0.78 -7.13 -10.48
CA ALA A 6 -0.16 -6.16 -9.94
C ALA A 6 0.41 -4.73 -9.87
N ALA A 7 1.72 -4.59 -9.62
CA ALA A 7 2.39 -3.30 -9.64
C ALA A 7 2.50 -2.75 -11.07
N GLN A 8 2.82 -3.60 -12.05
CA GLN A 8 2.84 -3.18 -13.45
C GLN A 8 1.45 -2.73 -13.92
N GLU A 9 0.40 -3.49 -13.58
CA GLU A 9 -0.99 -3.10 -13.86
C GLU A 9 -1.36 -1.73 -13.24
N ALA A 10 -0.94 -1.48 -12.00
CA ALA A 10 -1.13 -0.19 -11.35
C ALA A 10 -0.40 0.91 -12.13
N LEU A 11 0.86 0.69 -12.45
CA LEU A 11 1.68 1.67 -13.15
C LEU A 11 1.06 2.06 -14.50
N ASP A 12 0.67 1.08 -15.31
CA ASP A 12 0.08 1.31 -16.63
C ASP A 12 -1.27 2.06 -16.51
N ALA A 13 -2.13 1.66 -15.58
CA ALA A 13 -3.44 2.30 -15.40
C ALA A 13 -3.33 3.75 -14.89
N PHE A 14 -2.43 4.02 -13.94
CA PHE A 14 -2.28 5.36 -13.35
C PHE A 14 -1.52 6.33 -14.28
N THR A 15 -0.58 5.83 -15.08
CA THR A 15 0.14 6.64 -16.09
C THR A 15 -0.74 7.00 -17.29
N ALA A 16 -1.70 6.14 -17.65
CA ALA A 16 -2.71 6.43 -18.67
C ALA A 16 -3.73 7.51 -18.26
N CYS A 17 -3.82 7.87 -16.97
CA CYS A 17 -4.74 8.89 -16.49
C CYS A 17 -4.24 10.31 -16.87
N PRO A 18 -5.03 11.13 -17.58
CA PRO A 18 -4.61 12.45 -18.04
C PRO A 18 -4.52 13.49 -16.90
N GLY A 19 -5.16 13.23 -15.76
CA GLY A 19 -5.28 14.20 -14.68
C GLY A 19 -5.61 13.58 -13.34
N TRP A 20 -5.62 14.44 -12.31
CA TRP A 20 -5.90 14.03 -10.93
C TRP A 20 -7.29 13.43 -10.77
N GLU A 21 -8.31 14.01 -11.39
CA GLU A 21 -9.69 13.54 -11.23
C GLU A 21 -9.86 12.06 -11.64
N GLN A 22 -9.24 11.66 -12.76
CA GLN A 22 -9.22 10.26 -13.21
C GLN A 22 -8.40 9.38 -12.26
N ARG A 23 -7.22 9.83 -11.81
CA ARG A 23 -6.41 9.10 -10.82
C ARG A 23 -7.14 8.91 -9.51
N ALA A 24 -7.87 9.91 -9.03
CA ALA A 24 -8.64 9.82 -7.79
C ALA A 24 -9.77 8.79 -7.91
N ARG A 25 -10.51 8.79 -9.03
CA ARG A 25 -11.52 7.75 -9.31
C ARG A 25 -10.90 6.36 -9.38
N LEU A 26 -9.80 6.21 -10.10
CA LEU A 26 -9.08 4.95 -10.21
C LEU A 26 -8.60 4.48 -8.82
N LEU A 27 -8.05 5.38 -8.01
CA LEU A 27 -7.62 5.08 -6.65
C LEU A 27 -8.76 4.55 -5.77
N MET A 28 -9.98 5.10 -5.90
CA MET A 28 -11.16 4.55 -5.22
C MET A 28 -11.47 3.13 -5.70
N GLN A 29 -11.43 2.88 -7.01
CA GLN A 29 -11.68 1.54 -7.57
C GLN A 29 -10.65 0.52 -7.08
N TRP A 30 -9.37 0.92 -7.00
CA TRP A 30 -8.32 0.08 -6.43
C TRP A 30 -8.56 -0.21 -4.95
N GLY A 31 -9.05 0.76 -4.17
CA GLY A 31 -9.42 0.56 -2.78
C GLY A 31 -10.52 -0.49 -2.56
N GLU A 32 -11.41 -0.68 -3.54
CA GLU A 32 -12.43 -1.74 -3.49
C GLU A 32 -11.89 -3.13 -3.85
N ARG A 33 -10.66 -3.23 -4.42
CA ARG A 33 -9.97 -4.51 -4.65
C ARG A 33 -9.32 -5.08 -3.39
N LEU A 34 -9.23 -4.29 -2.31
CA LEU A 34 -8.67 -4.78 -1.05
C LEU A 34 -9.55 -5.89 -0.48
N GLU A 35 -8.94 -7.02 -0.17
CA GLU A 35 -9.59 -8.08 0.60
C GLU A 35 -10.03 -7.52 1.96
N PRO A 36 -11.28 -7.76 2.38
CA PRO A 36 -11.71 -7.37 3.72
C PRO A 36 -10.85 -8.05 4.78
N LEU A 37 -10.32 -7.28 5.74
CA LEU A 37 -9.93 -7.87 7.02
C LEU A 37 -11.21 -8.18 7.80
N ALA A 38 -11.55 -9.46 7.90
CA ALA A 38 -12.71 -9.93 8.66
C ALA A 38 -12.61 -9.52 10.13
N ASP A 39 -11.42 -9.68 10.71
CA ASP A 39 -11.13 -9.28 12.09
C ASP A 39 -10.07 -8.17 12.10
N ARG A 40 -10.47 -7.00 12.63
CA ARG A 40 -9.57 -5.87 12.87
C ARG A 40 -9.11 -5.91 14.32
N HIS A 41 -8.03 -6.63 14.60
CA HIS A 41 -7.47 -6.68 15.95
C HIS A 41 -6.69 -5.42 16.27
N GLU A 42 -6.73 -4.95 17.52
CA GLU A 42 -5.94 -3.79 17.95
C GLU A 42 -4.42 -4.05 17.80
N ALA A 43 -3.99 -5.32 17.89
CA ALA A 43 -2.61 -5.72 17.66
C ALA A 43 -2.14 -5.46 16.22
N ASP A 44 -3.05 -5.44 15.24
CA ASP A 44 -2.76 -5.21 13.83
C ASP A 44 -2.85 -3.71 13.47
N ARG A 45 -3.12 -2.84 14.45
CA ARG A 45 -3.33 -1.41 14.21
C ARG A 45 -2.03 -0.69 13.92
N VAL A 46 -2.03 0.10 12.85
CA VAL A 46 -0.93 0.98 12.48
C VAL A 46 -1.11 2.35 13.12
N HIS A 47 -0.21 2.69 14.04
CA HIS A 47 -0.15 4.02 14.64
C HIS A 47 0.60 5.02 13.74
N GLY A 48 0.19 6.29 13.75
CA GLY A 48 0.81 7.36 12.95
C GLY A 48 0.04 7.76 11.69
N CYS A 49 -1.06 7.07 11.39
CA CYS A 49 -2.02 7.48 10.38
C CYS A 49 -3.08 8.41 10.99
N GLU A 50 -3.48 9.49 10.30
CA GLU A 50 -4.65 10.30 10.72
C GLU A 50 -5.96 9.50 10.67
N SER A 51 -6.07 8.57 9.71
CA SER A 51 -7.17 7.62 9.63
C SER A 51 -6.76 6.29 10.26
N GLN A 52 -7.73 5.55 10.80
CA GLN A 52 -7.45 4.22 11.35
C GLN A 52 -7.02 3.28 10.21
N VAL A 53 -5.92 2.56 10.43
CA VAL A 53 -5.36 1.58 9.50
C VAL A 53 -5.01 0.32 10.28
N TRP A 54 -5.35 -0.82 9.70
CA TRP A 54 -4.94 -2.14 10.18
C TRP A 54 -4.12 -2.82 9.07
N LEU A 55 -3.10 -3.55 9.47
CA LEU A 55 -2.20 -4.28 8.59
C LEU A 55 -1.88 -5.64 9.21
N SER A 56 -2.17 -6.70 8.47
CA SER A 56 -1.69 -8.04 8.76
C SER A 56 -0.76 -8.52 7.64
N GLY A 57 0.16 -9.41 7.97
CA GLY A 57 1.13 -9.96 7.04
C GLY A 57 1.37 -11.43 7.32
N GLU A 58 1.39 -12.24 6.26
CA GLU A 58 1.72 -13.65 6.30
C GLU A 58 2.86 -13.96 5.32
N ARG A 59 3.74 -14.89 5.72
CA ARG A 59 4.82 -15.39 4.86
C ARG A 59 4.37 -16.71 4.23
N GLN A 60 4.40 -16.77 2.90
CA GLN A 60 4.07 -17.95 2.09
C GLN A 60 5.23 -18.17 1.11
N ASP A 61 5.88 -19.34 1.14
CA ASP A 61 6.99 -19.70 0.24
C ASP A 61 8.08 -18.61 0.11
N ASP A 62 8.58 -18.12 1.26
CA ASP A 62 9.56 -17.02 1.38
C ASP A 62 9.12 -15.66 0.82
N ARG A 63 7.84 -15.50 0.49
CA ARG A 63 7.24 -14.26 0.01
C ARG A 63 6.23 -13.72 1.01
N TRP A 64 6.14 -12.40 1.10
CA TRP A 64 5.22 -11.73 2.00
C TRP A 64 3.92 -11.36 1.30
N HIS A 65 2.82 -11.62 2.00
CA HIS A 65 1.47 -11.26 1.60
C HIS A 65 0.85 -10.43 2.71
N PHE A 66 0.58 -9.16 2.42
CA PHE A 66 -0.04 -8.24 3.35
C PHE A 66 -1.50 -8.01 2.99
N ARG A 67 -2.33 -7.87 4.02
CA ARG A 67 -3.71 -7.38 3.92
C ARG A 67 -3.82 -6.11 4.76
N ALA A 68 -4.57 -5.12 4.27
CA ALA A 68 -4.74 -3.86 4.98
C ALA A 68 -6.17 -3.35 4.87
N SER A 69 -6.61 -2.61 5.89
CA SER A 69 -7.94 -2.00 5.93
C SER A 69 -7.86 -0.60 6.52
N SER A 70 -8.75 0.30 6.06
CA SER A 70 -8.92 1.65 6.61
C SER A 70 -10.35 2.13 6.41
N ASP A 71 -10.83 3.01 7.30
CA ASP A 71 -12.17 3.63 7.17
C ASP A 71 -12.19 4.77 6.14
N ALA A 72 -11.03 5.32 5.81
CA ALA A 72 -10.93 6.38 4.82
C ALA A 72 -10.77 5.80 3.41
N ARG A 73 -11.75 6.06 2.53
CA ARG A 73 -11.78 5.57 1.14
C ARG A 73 -10.50 5.91 0.36
N LEU A 74 -9.98 7.13 0.53
CA LEU A 74 -8.73 7.53 -0.11
C LEU A 74 -7.53 6.73 0.40
N ILE A 75 -7.47 6.48 1.71
CA ILE A 75 -6.40 5.69 2.32
C ILE A 75 -6.50 4.22 1.86
N ARG A 76 -7.71 3.64 1.75
CA ARG A 76 -7.91 2.31 1.15
C ARG A 76 -7.30 2.23 -0.24
N GLY A 77 -7.51 3.25 -1.07
CA GLY A 77 -6.92 3.29 -2.41
C GLY A 77 -5.39 3.35 -2.38
N LEU A 78 -4.80 4.18 -1.51
CA LEU A 78 -3.34 4.26 -1.35
C LEU A 78 -2.74 2.95 -0.84
N LEU A 79 -3.42 2.30 0.12
CA LEU A 79 -3.06 0.97 0.60
C LEU A 79 -3.12 -0.05 -0.53
N ALA A 80 -4.16 -0.05 -1.36
CA ALA A 80 -4.30 -1.00 -2.46
C ALA A 80 -3.12 -0.95 -3.44
N VAL A 81 -2.71 0.25 -3.86
CA VAL A 81 -1.57 0.40 -4.78
C VAL A 81 -0.23 0.14 -4.10
N LEU A 82 -0.12 0.36 -2.78
CA LEU A 82 1.05 -0.05 -2.00
C LEU A 82 1.13 -1.59 -1.93
N LEU A 83 0.02 -2.27 -1.58
CA LEU A 83 -0.05 -3.72 -1.52
C LEU A 83 0.25 -4.38 -2.87
N ALA A 84 -0.22 -3.79 -3.97
CA ALA A 84 0.11 -4.23 -5.32
C ALA A 84 1.62 -4.20 -5.60
N ARG A 85 2.36 -3.29 -4.96
CA ARG A 85 3.81 -3.16 -5.09
C ARG A 85 4.60 -4.14 -4.24
N VAL A 86 4.06 -4.53 -3.07
CA VAL A 86 4.80 -5.29 -2.05
C VAL A 86 4.42 -6.75 -1.94
N ASN A 87 3.18 -7.12 -2.28
CA ASN A 87 2.72 -8.50 -2.15
C ASN A 87 3.46 -9.42 -3.13
N GLY A 88 3.87 -10.58 -2.62
CA GLY A 88 4.66 -11.56 -3.35
C GLY A 88 6.16 -11.26 -3.38
N LEU A 89 6.65 -10.22 -2.69
CA LEU A 89 8.09 -9.95 -2.60
C LEU A 89 8.74 -10.70 -1.43
N PRO A 90 10.01 -11.13 -1.56
CA PRO A 90 10.79 -11.61 -0.44
C PRO A 90 11.21 -10.44 0.47
N ALA A 91 11.52 -10.75 1.73
CA ALA A 91 11.91 -9.76 2.75
C ALA A 91 13.04 -8.81 2.28
N GLY A 92 14.05 -9.33 1.59
CA GLY A 92 15.18 -8.53 1.09
C GLY A 92 14.78 -7.44 0.09
N GLU A 93 13.77 -7.70 -0.76
CA GLU A 93 13.28 -6.71 -1.72
C GLU A 93 12.40 -5.63 -1.04
N LEU A 94 11.67 -6.01 0.00
CA LEU A 94 10.85 -5.09 0.79
C LEU A 94 11.68 -4.09 1.58
N ALA A 95 12.85 -4.50 2.07
CA ALA A 95 13.78 -3.61 2.77
C ALA A 95 14.25 -2.43 1.90
N GLY A 96 14.44 -2.67 0.60
CA GLY A 96 14.87 -1.68 -0.39
C GLY A 96 13.75 -0.87 -1.05
N LEU A 97 12.49 -1.02 -0.61
CA LEU A 97 11.38 -0.34 -1.24
C LEU A 97 11.43 1.18 -0.99
N ASP A 98 11.52 1.95 -2.07
CA ASP A 98 11.28 3.39 -2.07
C ASP A 98 9.80 3.68 -2.36
N ILE A 99 9.05 4.01 -1.30
CA ILE A 99 7.63 4.33 -1.44
C ILE A 99 7.41 5.69 -2.10
N ALA A 100 8.32 6.65 -1.90
CA ALA A 100 8.15 7.99 -2.40
C ALA A 100 8.28 7.97 -3.92
N ASP A 101 9.27 7.23 -4.41
CA ASP A 101 9.45 6.94 -5.83
C ASP A 101 8.25 6.16 -6.39
N TRP A 102 7.76 5.12 -5.69
CA TRP A 102 6.57 4.38 -6.13
C TRP A 102 5.34 5.28 -6.36
N PHE A 103 4.99 6.12 -5.38
CA PHE A 103 3.87 7.05 -5.53
C PHE A 103 4.16 8.17 -6.55
N ALA A 104 5.43 8.49 -6.81
CA ALA A 104 5.82 9.42 -7.87
C ALA A 104 5.58 8.84 -9.26
N GLN A 105 5.97 7.58 -9.48
CA GLN A 105 5.73 6.86 -10.74
C GLN A 105 4.22 6.76 -11.06
N LEU A 106 3.38 6.58 -10.03
CA LEU A 106 1.91 6.58 -10.18
C LEU A 106 1.30 7.99 -10.40
N GLY A 107 2.10 9.06 -10.32
CA GLY A 107 1.62 10.44 -10.41
C GLY A 107 0.78 10.86 -9.21
N LEU A 108 1.02 10.28 -8.03
CA LEU A 108 0.25 10.50 -6.81
C LEU A 108 0.98 11.36 -5.76
N SER A 109 2.28 11.67 -5.93
CA SER A 109 3.06 12.42 -4.92
C SER A 109 2.44 13.75 -4.51
N ARG A 110 1.90 14.52 -5.47
CA ARG A 110 1.24 15.82 -5.20
C ARG A 110 0.00 15.73 -4.32
N GLN A 111 -0.53 14.52 -4.13
CA GLN A 111 -1.80 14.24 -3.44
C GLN A 111 -1.58 13.57 -2.08
N LEU A 112 -0.32 13.20 -1.80
CA LEU A 112 0.14 12.83 -0.48
C LEU A 112 0.42 14.13 0.29
N SER A 113 -0.61 14.66 0.97
CA SER A 113 -0.38 15.65 2.01
C SER A 113 0.66 15.10 3.02
N PRO A 114 1.35 15.97 3.79
CA PRO A 114 2.32 15.50 4.78
C PRO A 114 1.78 14.41 5.70
N SER A 115 0.53 14.53 6.13
CA SER A 115 -0.17 13.50 6.91
C SER A 115 -0.30 12.15 6.19
N ARG A 116 -0.73 12.13 4.92
CA ARG A 116 -0.92 10.89 4.15
C ARG A 116 0.40 10.21 3.86
N ALA A 117 1.42 11.00 3.55
CA ALA A 117 2.79 10.50 3.38
C ALA A 117 3.30 9.85 4.68
N ASN A 118 3.09 10.51 5.83
CA ASN A 118 3.45 9.95 7.13
C ASN A 118 2.70 8.65 7.43
N GLY A 119 1.40 8.59 7.11
CA GLY A 119 0.60 7.37 7.26
C GLY A 119 1.13 6.20 6.42
N MET A 120 1.45 6.43 5.14
CA MET A 120 2.01 5.37 4.27
C MET A 120 3.41 4.94 4.74
N ASN A 121 4.23 5.86 5.24
CA ASN A 121 5.50 5.52 5.89
C ASN A 121 5.28 4.64 7.13
N ALA A 122 4.29 4.95 7.97
CA ALA A 122 3.98 4.17 9.16
C ALA A 122 3.53 2.73 8.81
N VAL A 123 2.77 2.58 7.73
CA VAL A 123 2.38 1.26 7.19
C VAL A 123 3.59 0.44 6.78
N VAL A 124 4.54 1.02 6.02
CA VAL A 124 5.77 0.31 5.63
C VAL A 124 6.67 -0.01 6.82
N GLN A 125 6.74 0.87 7.81
CA GLN A 125 7.44 0.55 9.06
C GLN A 125 6.79 -0.65 9.77
N GLN A 126 5.46 -0.74 9.80
CA GLN A 126 4.78 -1.90 10.36
C GLN A 126 5.06 -3.18 9.54
N MET A 127 5.06 -3.11 8.20
CA MET A 127 5.47 -4.24 7.36
C MET A 127 6.86 -4.74 7.73
N ARG A 128 7.83 -3.83 7.91
CA ARG A 128 9.20 -4.19 8.33
C ARG A 128 9.23 -4.86 9.70
N ARG A 129 8.47 -4.34 10.68
CA ARG A 129 8.37 -4.99 12.01
C ARG A 129 7.80 -6.40 11.93
N LEU A 130 6.78 -6.62 11.10
CA LEU A 130 6.20 -7.96 10.88
C LEU A 130 7.24 -8.90 10.26
N ILE A 131 8.04 -8.40 9.33
CA ILE A 131 9.12 -9.15 8.69
C ILE A 131 10.20 -9.54 9.71
N ASP A 132 10.64 -8.61 10.54
CA ASP A 132 11.71 -8.83 11.52
C ASP A 132 11.28 -9.77 12.67
N ALA A 133 9.98 -9.92 12.90
CA ALA A 133 9.41 -10.75 13.95
C ALA A 133 9.14 -12.22 13.55
N ALA A 134 9.36 -12.59 12.27
CA ALA A 134 8.97 -13.89 11.67
C ALA A 134 10.16 -14.74 11.18
#